data_AF-A0A7L3MLV6-F1
#
_entry.id   AF-A0A7L3MLV6-F1
#
_cell.length_a   1.000
_cell.length_b   1.000
_cell.length_c   1.000
_cell.angle_alpha   90.00
_cell.angle_beta   90.00
_cell.angle_gamma   90.00
#
_symmetry.space_group_name_H-M   'P 1'
#
loop_
_entity.id
_entity.type
_entity.pdbx_description
1 polymer ?
#
loop_
_entity_poly.entity_id
_entity_poly.type
_entity_poly.pdbx_seq_one_letter_code
_entity_poly.pdbx_strand_id
1 'polypeptide(L)'
;MTAAQCLVHPWIKPLSRKQALSRSRSSINMRNFRKFNARRKWKLSYNTVSACNRLCHTRLLCDLRKEDEELPCPYPAASLCHQRCCESDQEEERSPHIALLHRRRSSCS
;
A
#
# COMPACT_ATOMS: atom_id res chain seq x y z
N MET A 1 1.09 27.62 18.76
CA MET A 1 2.10 26.55 18.65
C MET A 1 2.92 26.79 17.39
N THR A 2 4.11 27.36 17.52
CA THR A 2 5.04 27.53 16.38
C THR A 2 6.07 26.41 16.38
N ALA A 3 6.69 26.14 15.22
CA ALA A 3 7.76 25.14 15.13
C ALA A 3 8.91 25.44 16.10
N ALA A 4 9.27 26.71 16.27
CA ALA A 4 10.29 27.16 17.23
C ALA A 4 9.93 26.80 18.69
N GLN A 5 8.65 26.97 19.07
CA GLN A 5 8.16 26.58 20.39
C GLN A 5 8.23 25.06 20.61
N CYS A 6 8.00 24.25 19.56
CA CYS A 6 8.11 22.79 19.66
C CYS A 6 9.56 22.35 19.92
N LEU A 7 10.56 23.01 19.33
CA LEU A 7 11.97 22.64 19.51
C LEU A 7 12.46 22.80 20.95
N VAL A 8 11.86 23.72 21.72
CA VAL A 8 12.18 23.91 23.15
C VAL A 8 11.28 23.08 24.07
N HIS A 9 10.38 22.26 23.52
CA HIS A 9 9.49 21.44 24.33
C HIS A 9 10.29 20.36 25.11
N PRO A 10 10.00 20.09 26.40
CA PRO A 10 10.79 19.18 27.23
C PRO A 10 10.93 17.75 26.69
N TRP A 11 9.97 17.30 25.87
CA TRP A 11 10.06 15.99 25.21
C TRP A 11 11.12 15.95 24.10
N ILE A 12 11.35 17.08 23.42
CA ILE A 12 12.33 17.23 22.33
C ILE A 12 13.69 17.66 22.91
N LYS A 13 13.70 18.68 23.77
CA LYS A 13 14.89 19.19 24.48
C LYS A 13 14.69 19.10 26.00
N PRO A 14 15.09 17.97 26.64
CA PRO A 14 14.96 17.80 28.08
C PRO A 14 15.75 18.87 28.84
N LEU A 15 15.13 19.45 29.87
CA LEU A 15 15.75 20.48 30.72
C LEU A 15 16.39 19.89 31.99
N SER A 16 16.03 18.65 32.33
CA SER A 16 16.52 17.93 33.52
C SER A 16 16.90 16.49 33.20
N ARG A 17 17.88 15.94 33.95
CA ARG A 17 18.26 14.52 33.89
C ARG A 17 17.06 13.60 34.14
N LYS A 18 16.15 13.96 35.05
CA LYS A 18 14.93 13.18 35.32
C LYS A 18 14.04 13.05 34.09
N GLN A 19 13.88 14.14 33.33
CA GLN A 19 13.11 14.14 32.08
C GLN A 19 13.78 13.29 31.00
N ALA A 20 15.11 13.41 30.87
CA ALA A 20 15.87 12.60 29.91
C ALA A 20 15.74 11.10 30.18
N LEU A 21 15.83 10.69 31.47
CA LEU A 21 15.66 9.30 31.89
C LEU A 21 14.22 8.80 31.70
N SER A 22 13.22 9.63 31.99
CA SER A 22 11.81 9.29 31.74
C SER A 22 11.56 9.04 30.25
N ARG A 23 12.09 9.93 29.39
CA ARG A 23 12.01 9.80 27.94
C ARG A 23 12.71 8.54 27.44
N SER A 24 13.91 8.23 27.94
CA SER A 24 14.68 7.05 27.49
C SER A 24 14.04 5.72 27.92
N ARG A 25 13.28 5.71 29.02
CA ARG A 25 12.57 4.52 29.51
C ARG A 25 11.20 4.34 28.86
N SER A 26 10.67 5.39 28.26
CA SER A 26 9.38 5.36 27.56
C SER A 26 9.51 4.64 26.22
N SER A 27 8.87 3.48 26.09
CA SER A 27 8.79 2.73 24.83
C SER A 27 7.49 3.03 24.10
N ILE A 28 7.53 3.03 22.76
CA ILE A 28 6.32 3.04 21.95
C ILE A 28 5.81 1.62 21.71
N ASN A 29 4.49 1.45 21.62
CA ASN A 29 3.90 0.16 21.26
C ASN A 29 4.17 -0.16 19.78
N MET A 30 5.24 -0.89 19.53
CA MET A 30 5.68 -1.21 18.17
C MET A 30 4.70 -2.13 17.42
N ARG A 31 3.98 -3.00 18.14
CA ARG A 31 2.96 -3.87 17.55
C ARG A 31 1.84 -3.05 16.91
N ASN A 32 1.33 -2.06 17.65
CA ASN A 32 0.29 -1.16 17.15
C ASN A 32 0.81 -0.24 16.04
N PHE A 33 2.03 0.29 16.19
CA PHE A 33 2.63 1.15 15.17
C PHE A 33 2.84 0.42 13.83
N ARG A 34 3.30 -0.83 13.86
CA ARG A 34 3.43 -1.69 12.66
C ARG A 34 2.07 -2.01 12.05
N LYS A 35 1.09 -2.39 12.88
CA LYS A 35 -0.29 -2.68 12.43
C LYS A 35 -0.94 -1.45 11.76
N PHE A 36 -0.73 -0.26 12.31
CA PHE A 36 -1.22 1.01 11.74
C PHE A 36 -0.56 1.31 10.40
N ASN A 37 0.77 1.24 10.32
CA ASN A 37 1.49 1.50 9.07
C ASN A 37 1.14 0.49 7.98
N ALA A 38 0.99 -0.79 8.32
CA ALA A 38 0.53 -1.80 7.39
C ALA A 38 -0.83 -1.42 6.80
N ARG A 39 -1.83 -1.11 7.64
CA ARG A 39 -3.16 -0.69 7.17
C ARG A 39 -3.10 0.56 6.31
N ARG A 40 -2.30 1.55 6.70
CA ARG A 40 -2.12 2.80 5.93
C ARG A 40 -1.52 2.53 4.56
N LYS A 41 -0.48 1.68 4.47
CA LYS A 41 0.18 1.32 3.20
C LYS A 41 -0.78 0.59 2.25
N TRP A 42 -1.57 -0.34 2.78
CA TRP A 42 -2.47 -1.17 1.97
C TRP A 42 -3.83 -0.53 1.68
N LYS A 43 -4.18 0.59 2.32
CA LYS A 43 -5.50 1.22 2.17
C LYS A 43 -5.84 1.55 0.72
N LEU A 44 -4.89 2.13 -0.02
CA LEU A 44 -5.12 2.50 -1.41
C LEU A 44 -5.30 1.26 -2.29
N SER A 45 -4.36 0.31 -2.23
CA SER A 45 -4.42 -0.94 -3.01
C SER A 45 -5.70 -1.73 -2.72
N TYR A 46 -6.08 -1.85 -1.45
CA TYR A 46 -7.33 -2.49 -1.05
C TYR A 46 -8.55 -1.76 -1.63
N ASN A 47 -8.59 -0.43 -1.54
CA ASN A 47 -9.69 0.36 -2.08
C ASN A 47 -9.82 0.20 -3.60
N THR A 48 -8.70 0.24 -4.34
CA THR A 48 -8.71 0.05 -5.79
C THR A 48 -9.23 -1.34 -6.16
N VAL A 49 -8.67 -2.40 -5.57
CA VAL A 49 -9.11 -3.78 -5.84
C VAL A 49 -10.58 -3.97 -5.44
N SER A 50 -11.00 -3.43 -4.29
CA SER A 50 -12.40 -3.51 -3.85
C SER A 50 -13.35 -2.77 -4.79
N ALA A 51 -12.96 -1.59 -5.30
CA ALA A 51 -13.74 -0.84 -6.28
C ALA A 51 -13.85 -1.62 -7.60
N CYS A 52 -12.75 -2.17 -8.11
CA CYS A 52 -12.76 -3.04 -9.28
C CYS A 52 -13.67 -4.25 -9.07
N ASN A 53 -13.57 -4.95 -7.94
CA ASN A 53 -14.42 -6.10 -7.63
C ASN A 53 -15.90 -5.70 -7.58
N ARG A 54 -16.24 -4.58 -6.91
CA ARG A 54 -17.62 -4.04 -6.91
C ARG A 54 -18.11 -3.76 -8.32
N LEU A 55 -17.28 -3.12 -9.15
CA LEU A 55 -17.62 -2.81 -10.54
C LEU A 55 -17.78 -4.07 -11.39
N CYS A 56 -16.95 -5.10 -11.21
CA CYS A 56 -17.13 -6.40 -11.87
C CYS A 56 -18.45 -7.06 -11.46
N HIS A 57 -18.78 -7.06 -10.16
CA HIS A 57 -20.06 -7.58 -9.68
C HIS A 57 -21.26 -6.76 -10.20
N THR A 58 -21.13 -5.44 -10.38
CA THR A 58 -22.20 -4.60 -10.93
C THR A 58 -22.24 -4.57 -12.46
N ARG A 59 -21.14 -4.85 -13.17
CA ARG A 59 -21.11 -4.91 -14.66
C ARG A 59 -21.68 -6.22 -15.20
N LEU A 60 -21.65 -7.30 -14.41
CA LEU A 60 -22.51 -8.47 -14.69
C LEU A 60 -24.01 -8.12 -14.71
N LEU A 61 -24.45 -7.03 -14.08
CA LEU A 61 -25.84 -6.56 -14.18
C LEU A 61 -26.11 -5.73 -15.45
N CYS A 62 -25.08 -5.30 -16.18
CA CYS A 62 -25.22 -4.57 -17.45
C CYS A 62 -25.18 -5.50 -18.67
N ASP A 63 -24.45 -6.62 -18.59
CA ASP A 63 -24.47 -7.64 -19.66
C ASP A 63 -25.79 -8.44 -19.69
N LEU A 64 -26.59 -8.40 -18.60
CA LEU A 64 -27.96 -8.93 -18.52
C LEU A 64 -29.02 -8.09 -19.27
N ARG A 65 -28.68 -6.93 -19.86
CA ARG A 65 -29.64 -6.10 -20.63
C ARG A 65 -29.45 -6.19 -22.15
N LYS A 66 -28.69 -7.18 -22.63
CA LYS A 66 -28.50 -7.44 -24.07
C LYS A 66 -29.05 -8.80 -24.51
N GLU A 67 -30.07 -9.29 -23.81
CA GLU A 67 -30.95 -10.34 -24.33
C GLU A 67 -32.09 -9.65 -25.08
N ASP A 68 -31.83 -9.25 -26.33
CA ASP A 68 -32.84 -9.01 -27.38
C ASP A 68 -32.05 -8.70 -28.67
N GLU A 69 -31.51 -9.78 -29.28
CA GLU A 69 -31.23 -9.98 -30.72
C GLU A 69 -30.21 -11.12 -30.86
N GLU A 70 -30.75 -12.35 -30.87
CA GLU A 70 -30.40 -13.49 -31.73
C GLU A 70 -28.90 -13.74 -32.05
N LEU A 71 -28.22 -14.57 -31.22
CA LEU A 71 -27.58 -15.85 -31.61
C LEU A 71 -26.79 -16.47 -30.44
N PRO A 72 -27.04 -17.72 -30.00
CA PRO A 72 -26.23 -18.37 -28.97
C PRO A 72 -24.97 -19.02 -29.58
N CYS A 73 -23.79 -18.58 -29.17
CA CYS A 73 -22.53 -19.28 -29.46
C CYS A 73 -22.46 -20.63 -28.69
N PRO A 74 -22.07 -21.76 -29.33
CA PRO A 74 -22.25 -23.10 -28.76
C PRO A 74 -21.14 -23.59 -27.80
N TYR A 75 -20.52 -22.74 -26.98
CA TYR A 75 -19.43 -23.17 -26.08
C TYR A 75 -19.52 -22.55 -24.67
N PRO A 76 -19.76 -23.34 -23.60
CA PRO A 76 -20.02 -22.82 -22.25
C PRO A 76 -18.75 -22.46 -21.44
N ALA A 77 -17.68 -21.97 -22.08
CA ALA A 77 -16.38 -21.76 -21.42
C ALA A 77 -15.70 -20.40 -21.68
N ALA A 78 -16.36 -19.46 -22.37
CA ALA A 78 -15.77 -18.15 -22.68
C ALA A 78 -16.02 -17.05 -21.62
N SER A 79 -16.78 -17.33 -20.55
CA SER A 79 -17.12 -16.34 -19.50
C SER A 79 -16.41 -16.58 -18.17
N LEU A 80 -15.34 -17.39 -18.19
CA LEU A 80 -14.37 -17.46 -17.12
C LEU A 80 -13.20 -16.58 -17.54
N CYS A 81 -13.00 -15.48 -16.81
CA CYS A 81 -11.72 -14.79 -16.68
C CYS A 81 -10.86 -14.79 -17.96
N HIS A 82 -11.07 -13.82 -18.86
CA HIS A 82 -9.99 -13.48 -19.80
C HIS A 82 -8.81 -12.98 -18.97
N GLN A 83 -7.95 -13.95 -18.65
CA GLN A 83 -6.58 -13.91 -18.25
C GLN A 83 -6.15 -12.61 -17.58
N ARG A 84 -6.01 -12.67 -16.25
CA ARG A 84 -4.89 -11.97 -15.61
C ARG A 84 -3.60 -12.48 -16.25
N CYS A 85 -3.16 -11.87 -17.34
CA CYS A 85 -1.75 -11.81 -17.67
C CYS A 85 -1.09 -10.77 -16.75
N CYS A 86 -1.09 -11.05 -15.44
CA CYS A 86 -0.06 -10.49 -14.59
C CYS A 86 1.12 -11.45 -14.74
N GLU A 87 1.96 -11.23 -15.75
CA GLU A 87 3.35 -11.66 -15.68
C GLU A 87 3.91 -11.02 -14.41
N SER A 88 3.98 -11.80 -13.33
CA SER A 88 4.85 -11.47 -12.21
C SER A 88 6.20 -12.01 -12.62
N ASP A 89 7.17 -11.12 -12.79
CA ASP A 89 8.57 -11.49 -13.00
C ASP A 89 8.95 -12.59 -12.01
N GLN A 90 9.41 -13.73 -12.53
CA GLN A 90 10.02 -14.76 -11.70
C GLN A 90 11.31 -14.16 -11.14
N GLU A 91 11.32 -13.88 -9.83
CA GLU A 91 12.56 -13.56 -9.12
C GLU A 91 13.44 -14.82 -9.14
N GLU A 92 14.44 -14.81 -10.01
CA GLU A 92 15.47 -15.84 -10.11
C GLU A 92 16.28 -15.92 -8.81
N GLU A 93 16.62 -17.15 -8.43
CA GLU A 93 17.15 -17.53 -7.14
C GLU A 93 18.53 -16.93 -6.82
N ARG A 94 18.66 -16.47 -5.56
CA ARG A 94 19.86 -16.07 -4.80
C ARG A 94 21.23 -16.15 -5.53
N SER A 95 21.85 -14.98 -5.71
CA SER A 95 23.30 -14.79 -5.90
C SER A 95 23.77 -13.54 -5.11
N PRO A 96 25.05 -13.46 -4.68
CA PRO A 96 25.45 -12.74 -3.46
C PRO A 96 25.52 -11.22 -3.62
N HIS A 97 25.36 -10.54 -2.47
CA HIS A 97 25.41 -9.10 -2.25
C HIS A 97 26.39 -8.33 -3.15
N ILE A 98 25.88 -7.45 -4.01
CA ILE A 98 26.61 -6.29 -4.53
C ILE A 98 25.75 -5.05 -4.33
N ALA A 99 26.35 -4.03 -3.73
CA ALA A 99 25.71 -2.82 -3.25
C ALA A 99 24.92 -2.09 -4.34
N LEU A 100 23.62 -1.88 -4.11
CA LEU A 100 22.82 -0.96 -4.91
C LEU A 100 23.36 0.47 -4.70
N LEU A 101 24.10 0.97 -5.69
CA LEU A 101 24.50 2.37 -5.73
C LEU A 101 23.23 3.24 -5.68
N HIS A 102 23.11 4.03 -4.61
CA HIS A 102 22.09 5.05 -4.48
C HIS A 102 22.10 5.98 -5.69
N ARG A 103 20.95 6.12 -6.35
CA ARG A 103 20.70 7.09 -7.42
C ARG A 103 21.05 8.49 -6.90
N ARG A 104 22.05 9.13 -7.53
CA ARG A 104 22.47 10.51 -7.25
C ARG A 104 21.27 11.47 -7.32
N ARG A 105 21.20 12.39 -6.36
CA ARG A 105 20.31 13.57 -6.34
C ARG A 105 20.47 14.35 -7.65
N SER A 106 19.36 14.66 -8.32
CA SER A 106 19.34 15.67 -9.38
C SER A 106 19.48 17.06 -8.75
N SER A 107 20.56 17.75 -9.08
CA SER A 107 20.70 19.19 -8.86
C SER A 107 19.85 19.89 -9.91
N CYS A 108 18.93 20.75 -9.50
CA CYS A 108 18.38 21.80 -10.37
C CYS A 108 18.91 23.14 -9.86
N SER A 109 19.48 23.88 -10.80
CA SER A 109 19.97 25.26 -10.67
C SER A 109 18.86 26.25 -10.35
#